data_AF-A0A968GD27-F1
#
_entry.id   AF-A0A968GD27-F1
#
_cell.length_a   1.000
_cell.length_b   1.000
_cell.length_c   1.000
_cell.angle_alpha   90.00
_cell.angle_beta   90.00
_cell.angle_gamma   90.00
#
_symmetry.space_group_name_H-M   'P 1'
#
loop_
_entity.id
_entity.type
_entity.pdbx_description
1 polymer ?
#
loop_
_entity_poly.entity_id
_entity_poly.type
_entity_poly.pdbx_seq_one_letter_code
_entity_poly.pdbx_strand_id
1 'polypeptide(L)'
;MSGSIKIIVMLLSSIFFVACEQYIPAVLLEKEASVAIIKQGEHISYGLFIRLVYLDSSAQIVPDSLAIENSQRELVWDINTGIRRNYDGTLHVNTMLLANSYDDLYGDFLITWNEPMGRKNTEPMMLEKQYIPNLHNINLDTLEFQYLSTNNVHIEYMMLEESNIMLIRVLD
;
A
#
# COMPACT_ATOMS: atom_id res chain seq x y z
N MET A 1 -32.17 12.47 74.82
CA MET A 1 -32.92 11.82 73.73
C MET A 1 -32.15 12.08 72.45
N SER A 2 -31.50 11.04 71.94
CA SER A 2 -30.71 11.02 70.71
C SER A 2 -31.66 10.86 69.52
N GLY A 3 -31.46 11.66 68.46
CA GLY A 3 -32.38 11.72 67.31
C GLY A 3 -31.69 12.14 66.02
N SER A 4 -30.88 11.22 65.49
CA SER A 4 -30.58 10.91 64.08
C SER A 4 -30.54 12.04 63.03
N ILE A 5 -29.33 12.45 62.65
CA ILE A 5 -29.02 13.13 61.38
C ILE A 5 -29.18 12.10 60.24
N LYS A 6 -30.12 12.32 59.32
CA LYS A 6 -30.25 11.54 58.08
C LYS A 6 -29.22 12.03 57.07
N ILE A 7 -28.08 11.34 56.97
CA ILE A 7 -27.17 11.49 55.83
C ILE A 7 -27.75 10.66 54.69
N ILE A 8 -28.27 11.35 53.66
CA ILE A 8 -28.63 10.74 52.39
C ILE A 8 -27.33 10.49 51.64
N VAL A 9 -26.86 9.24 51.64
CA VAL A 9 -25.77 8.79 50.79
C VAL A 9 -26.35 8.59 49.39
N MET A 10 -26.14 9.55 48.50
CA MET A 10 -26.34 9.35 47.06
C MET A 10 -25.20 8.46 46.55
N LEU A 11 -25.50 7.20 46.29
CA LEU A 11 -24.67 6.32 45.48
C LEU A 11 -24.66 6.85 44.05
N LEU A 12 -23.59 7.56 43.66
CA LEU A 12 -23.26 7.73 42.25
C LEU A 12 -22.87 6.35 41.71
N SER A 13 -23.81 5.70 41.04
CA SER A 13 -23.50 4.56 40.17
C SER A 13 -22.66 5.09 39.00
N SER A 14 -21.34 4.91 39.09
CA SER A 14 -20.40 5.13 38.00
C SER A 14 -20.77 4.17 36.87
N ILE A 15 -21.55 4.64 35.89
CA ILE A 15 -21.74 3.94 34.63
C ILE A 15 -20.40 4.02 33.91
N PHE A 16 -19.58 2.99 34.04
CA PHE A 16 -18.48 2.73 33.13
C PHE A 16 -19.10 2.50 31.76
N PHE A 17 -19.13 3.53 30.92
CA PHE A 17 -19.20 3.34 29.49
C PHE A 17 -17.88 2.67 29.09
N VAL A 18 -17.87 1.34 29.09
CA VAL A 18 -16.94 0.61 28.23
C VAL A 18 -17.37 0.97 26.83
N ALA A 19 -16.75 2.00 26.25
CA ALA A 19 -16.75 2.18 24.82
C ALA A 19 -16.09 0.92 24.26
N CYS A 20 -16.91 -0.04 23.88
CA CYS A 20 -16.45 -1.13 23.04
C CYS A 20 -16.04 -0.45 21.75
N GLU A 21 -14.75 -0.21 21.53
CA GLU A 21 -14.23 0.12 20.21
C GLU A 21 -14.67 -1.03 19.31
N GLN A 22 -15.73 -0.81 18.52
CA GLN A 22 -16.13 -1.75 17.51
C GLN A 22 -15.00 -1.80 16.50
N TYR A 23 -14.21 -2.86 16.60
CA TYR A 23 -13.16 -3.16 15.65
C TYR A 23 -13.80 -3.37 14.27
N ILE A 24 -13.70 -2.37 13.39
CA ILE A 24 -14.13 -2.53 12.00
C ILE A 24 -13.00 -3.28 11.28
N PRO A 25 -13.29 -4.43 10.66
CA PRO A 25 -12.27 -5.19 9.93
C PRO A 25 -11.66 -4.32 8.83
N ALA A 26 -10.40 -4.59 8.53
CA ALA A 26 -9.71 -3.93 7.42
C ALA A 26 -10.33 -4.38 6.10
N VAL A 27 -10.94 -3.46 5.37
CA VAL A 27 -11.58 -3.73 4.07
C VAL A 27 -10.76 -3.08 2.98
N LEU A 28 -10.34 -3.85 1.96
CA LEU A 28 -9.73 -3.29 0.76
C LEU A 28 -10.81 -2.58 -0.06
N LEU A 29 -10.66 -1.27 -0.24
CA LEU A 29 -11.57 -0.43 -1.00
C LEU A 29 -11.14 -0.33 -2.47
N GLU A 30 -9.84 -0.10 -2.70
CA GLU A 30 -9.29 0.11 -4.02
C GLU A 30 -7.93 -0.58 -4.16
N LYS A 31 -7.65 -1.06 -5.37
CA LYS A 31 -6.34 -1.56 -5.79
C LYS A 31 -6.06 -1.07 -7.19
N GLU A 32 -4.89 -0.50 -7.38
CA GLU A 32 -4.34 -0.10 -8.67
C GLU A 32 -2.92 -0.63 -8.76
N ALA A 33 -2.51 -1.02 -9.97
CA ALA A 33 -1.16 -1.44 -10.23
C ALA A 33 -0.67 -0.85 -11.55
N SER A 34 0.57 -0.41 -11.58
CA SER A 34 1.23 0.17 -12.74
C SER A 34 2.55 -0.55 -12.95
N VAL A 35 2.86 -0.89 -14.21
CA VAL A 35 4.18 -1.41 -14.57
C VAL A 35 5.20 -0.29 -14.37
N ALA A 36 6.27 -0.55 -13.65
CA ALA A 36 7.41 0.35 -13.51
C ALA A 36 8.58 -0.12 -14.39
N ILE A 37 9.13 0.79 -15.18
CA ILE A 37 10.38 0.60 -15.90
C ILE A 37 11.41 1.51 -15.23
N ILE A 38 12.44 0.92 -14.66
CA ILE A 38 13.41 1.60 -13.82
C ILE A 38 14.74 1.62 -14.55
N LYS A 39 15.26 2.81 -14.84
CA LYS A 39 16.58 3.01 -15.44
C LYS A 39 17.56 3.56 -14.39
N GLN A 40 18.69 2.88 -14.25
CA GLN A 40 19.83 3.32 -13.44
C GLN A 40 21.13 3.18 -14.26
N GLY A 41 21.67 4.31 -14.71
CA GLY A 41 22.73 4.31 -15.74
C GLY A 41 22.28 3.55 -16.99
N GLU A 42 23.03 2.54 -17.40
CA GLU A 42 22.70 1.66 -18.54
C GLU A 42 21.83 0.45 -18.16
N HIS A 43 21.59 0.23 -16.87
CA HIS A 43 20.81 -0.91 -16.40
C HIS A 43 19.32 -0.58 -16.41
N ILE A 44 18.53 -1.50 -16.96
CA ILE A 44 17.07 -1.46 -16.93
C ILE A 44 16.59 -2.58 -16.01
N SER A 45 15.75 -2.22 -15.06
CA SER A 45 15.01 -3.13 -14.19
C SER A 45 13.51 -2.92 -14.35
N TYR A 46 12.74 -3.90 -13.95
CA TYR A 46 11.29 -3.89 -14.03
C TYR A 46 10.71 -3.98 -12.63
N GLY A 47 9.59 -3.31 -12.42
CA GLY A 47 8.85 -3.43 -11.19
C GLY A 47 7.36 -3.32 -11.36
N LEU A 48 6.63 -3.67 -10.31
CA LEU A 48 5.20 -3.48 -10.20
C LEU A 48 4.93 -2.50 -9.07
N PHE A 49 4.49 -1.29 -9.43
CA PHE A 49 4.00 -0.33 -8.46
C PHE A 49 2.55 -0.65 -8.14
N ILE A 50 2.23 -0.80 -6.86
CA ILE A 50 0.87 -1.13 -6.43
C ILE A 50 0.43 -0.10 -5.40
N ARG A 51 -0.74 0.48 -5.63
CA ARG A 51 -1.44 1.36 -4.70
C ARG A 51 -2.66 0.62 -4.16
N LEU A 52 -2.72 0.50 -2.84
CA LEU A 52 -3.84 -0.11 -2.13
C LEU A 52 -4.48 0.94 -1.21
N VAL A 53 -5.81 0.96 -1.17
CA VAL A 53 -6.57 1.79 -0.24
C VAL A 53 -7.42 0.88 0.63
N TYR A 54 -7.24 0.98 1.94
CA TYR A 54 -8.02 0.24 2.92
C TYR A 54 -8.88 1.18 3.76
N LEU A 55 -10.08 0.74 4.11
CA LEU A 55 -10.79 1.25 5.26
C LEU A 55 -10.23 0.55 6.50
N ASP A 56 -9.55 1.30 7.36
CA ASP A 56 -8.97 0.74 8.59
C ASP A 56 -9.23 1.67 9.77
N SER A 57 -10.29 1.37 10.52
CA SER A 57 -10.59 2.05 11.78
C SER A 57 -9.61 1.73 12.91
N SER A 58 -8.84 0.64 12.78
CA SER A 58 -8.16 -0.01 13.89
C SER A 58 -6.68 0.37 14.06
N ALA A 59 -6.14 1.20 13.16
CA ALA A 59 -4.73 1.58 13.14
C ALA A 59 -3.73 0.43 12.89
N GLN A 60 -4.19 -0.78 12.55
CA GLN A 60 -3.38 -1.98 12.70
C GLN A 60 -3.55 -2.99 11.54
N ILE A 61 -3.66 -2.55 10.28
CA ILE A 61 -3.10 -3.40 9.22
C ILE A 61 -1.59 -3.41 9.48
N VAL A 62 -1.08 -4.47 10.11
CA VAL A 62 0.35 -4.57 10.39
C VAL A 62 1.05 -4.61 9.03
N PRO A 63 1.86 -3.59 8.67
CA PRO A 63 2.60 -3.54 7.40
C PRO A 63 3.34 -4.85 7.10
N ASP A 64 3.82 -5.49 8.17
CA ASP A 64 4.58 -6.74 8.16
C ASP A 64 3.76 -7.97 7.70
N SER A 65 2.44 -7.85 7.62
CA SER A 65 1.56 -8.94 7.17
C SER A 65 1.10 -8.81 5.72
N LEU A 66 1.33 -7.65 5.09
CA LEU A 66 0.97 -7.45 3.69
C LEU A 66 1.95 -8.24 2.81
N ALA A 67 1.40 -9.19 2.05
CA ALA A 67 2.15 -9.92 1.04
C ALA A 67 1.40 -9.86 -0.29
N ILE A 68 2.16 -9.67 -1.37
CA ILE A 68 1.64 -9.70 -2.74
C ILE A 68 2.46 -10.76 -3.47
N GLU A 69 1.79 -11.83 -3.84
CA GLU A 69 2.45 -13.02 -4.37
C GLU A 69 1.89 -13.34 -5.76
N ASN A 70 2.78 -13.71 -6.67
CA ASN A 70 2.40 -14.37 -7.91
C ASN A 70 2.74 -15.86 -7.75
N SER A 71 1.73 -16.74 -7.69
CA SER A 71 1.95 -18.17 -7.42
C SER A 71 2.84 -18.89 -8.45
N GLN A 72 3.06 -18.27 -9.62
CA GLN A 72 3.83 -18.84 -10.71
C GLN A 72 5.26 -18.30 -10.77
N ARG A 73 5.61 -17.27 -9.99
CA ARG A 73 6.85 -16.50 -10.19
C ARG A 73 7.39 -15.91 -8.89
N GLU A 74 8.70 -15.82 -8.79
CA GLU A 74 9.35 -15.11 -7.68
C GLU A 74 9.49 -13.62 -8.02
N LEU A 75 8.85 -12.77 -7.22
CA LEU A 75 9.05 -11.32 -7.24
C LEU A 75 9.86 -10.94 -6.00
N VAL A 76 10.87 -10.10 -6.20
CA VAL A 76 11.68 -9.60 -5.09
C VAL A 76 10.96 -8.41 -4.50
N TRP A 77 10.50 -8.56 -3.25
CA TRP A 77 9.88 -7.46 -2.50
C TRP A 77 10.99 -6.55 -2.00
N ASP A 78 11.24 -5.43 -2.69
CA ASP A 78 12.40 -4.61 -2.36
C ASP A 78 12.03 -3.21 -1.83
N ILE A 79 10.80 -2.72 -1.98
CA ILE A 79 10.52 -1.34 -1.52
C ILE A 79 9.09 -1.14 -0.99
N ASN A 80 8.98 -1.12 0.34
CA ASN A 80 7.86 -0.53 1.07
C ASN A 80 8.00 1.01 1.02
N THR A 81 7.42 1.68 0.02
CA THR A 81 7.67 3.12 -0.22
C THR A 81 6.76 4.06 0.55
N GLY A 82 5.74 3.58 1.26
CA GLY A 82 5.04 4.42 2.22
C GLY A 82 3.66 3.91 2.60
N ILE A 83 3.39 3.95 3.90
CA ILE A 83 2.06 3.75 4.47
C ILE A 83 1.61 5.09 5.02
N ARG A 84 0.50 5.61 4.50
CA ARG A 84 -0.04 6.91 4.91
C ARG A 84 -1.50 6.77 5.32
N ARG A 85 -1.80 7.28 6.51
CA ARG A 85 -3.18 7.39 7.01
C ARG A 85 -3.75 8.75 6.66
N ASN A 86 -4.96 8.76 6.13
CA ASN A 86 -5.72 9.98 5.89
C ASN A 86 -6.63 10.31 7.07
N TYR A 87 -7.08 11.57 7.14
CA TYR A 87 -7.98 12.05 8.18
C TYR A 87 -9.38 11.40 8.14
N ASP A 88 -9.77 10.82 7.01
CA ASP A 88 -11.03 10.12 6.81
C ASP A 88 -11.00 8.65 7.31
N GLY A 89 -9.87 8.20 7.86
CA GLY A 89 -9.70 6.82 8.35
C GLY A 89 -9.27 5.82 7.28
N THR A 90 -8.97 6.27 6.06
CA THR A 90 -8.39 5.40 5.02
C THR A 90 -6.88 5.25 5.19
N LEU A 91 -6.37 4.08 4.82
CA LEU A 91 -4.94 3.76 4.78
C LEU A 91 -4.51 3.56 3.33
N HIS A 92 -3.56 4.37 2.88
CA HIS A 92 -2.88 4.20 1.61
C HIS A 92 -1.60 3.42 1.81
N VAL A 93 -1.43 2.36 1.02
CA VAL A 93 -0.21 1.57 0.98
C VAL A 93 0.33 1.59 -0.44
N ASN A 94 1.55 2.10 -0.58
CA ASN A 94 2.29 2.08 -1.83
C ASN A 94 3.45 1.11 -1.69
N THR A 95 3.58 0.19 -2.66
CA THR A 95 4.65 -0.80 -2.69
C THR A 95 5.21 -0.95 -4.09
N MET A 96 6.51 -1.23 -4.19
CA MET A 96 7.18 -1.58 -5.45
C MET A 96 7.76 -3.00 -5.33
N LEU A 97 7.34 -3.89 -6.21
CA LEU A 97 7.90 -5.23 -6.35
C LEU A 97 8.90 -5.21 -7.50
N LEU A 98 10.13 -5.64 -7.31
CA LEU A 98 11.11 -5.77 -8.39
C LEU A 98 10.99 -7.14 -9.05
N ALA A 99 11.23 -7.16 -10.35
CA ALA A 99 11.17 -8.35 -11.18
C ALA A 99 12.45 -8.51 -12.00
N ASN A 100 12.85 -9.77 -12.20
CA ASN A 100 13.99 -10.12 -13.03
C ASN A 100 13.70 -9.89 -14.52
N SER A 101 12.43 -10.00 -14.94
CA SER A 101 12.02 -9.75 -16.32
C SER A 101 10.67 -9.02 -16.38
N TYR A 102 10.46 -8.28 -17.47
CA TYR A 102 9.15 -7.67 -17.77
C TYR A 102 8.03 -8.70 -17.79
N ASP A 103 8.35 -9.92 -18.21
CA ASP A 103 7.34 -10.97 -18.31
C ASP A 103 6.79 -11.37 -16.96
N ASP A 104 7.53 -11.14 -15.87
CA ASP A 104 7.12 -11.50 -14.51
C ASP A 104 6.09 -10.55 -13.90
N LEU A 105 5.81 -9.42 -14.56
CA LEU A 105 4.89 -8.40 -14.08
C LEU A 105 3.41 -8.68 -14.41
N TYR A 106 3.10 -9.73 -15.18
CA TYR A 106 1.73 -10.07 -15.58
C TYR A 106 1.30 -11.47 -15.15
N GLY A 107 0.00 -11.64 -15.01
CA GLY A 107 -0.66 -12.87 -14.56
C GLY A 107 -1.51 -12.64 -13.30
N ASP A 108 -1.75 -13.74 -12.59
CA ASP A 108 -2.54 -13.76 -11.37
C ASP A 108 -1.69 -13.45 -10.13
N PHE A 109 -2.08 -12.40 -9.41
CA PHE A 109 -1.52 -12.00 -8.14
C PHE A 109 -2.52 -12.22 -7.03
N LEU A 110 -2.02 -12.53 -5.83
CA LEU A 110 -2.82 -12.62 -4.63
C LEU A 110 -2.28 -11.61 -3.61
N ILE A 111 -3.14 -10.68 -3.21
CA ILE A 111 -2.88 -9.71 -2.16
C ILE A 111 -3.39 -10.34 -0.86
N THR A 112 -2.54 -10.48 0.15
CA THR A 112 -2.91 -11.05 1.43
C THR A 112 -2.48 -10.16 2.58
N TRP A 113 -3.31 -10.08 3.63
CA TRP A 113 -3.00 -9.35 4.86
C TRP A 113 -3.65 -10.02 6.06
N ASN A 114 -3.05 -9.85 7.23
CA ASN A 114 -3.63 -10.34 8.48
C ASN A 114 -4.15 -9.15 9.30
N GLU A 115 -5.37 -9.29 9.82
CA GLU A 115 -5.86 -8.42 10.87
C GLU A 115 -5.15 -8.76 12.20
N PRO A 116 -5.04 -7.83 13.16
CA PRO A 116 -4.47 -8.06 14.49
C PRO A 116 -5.17 -9.17 15.26
N MET A 117 -6.45 -9.40 14.97
CA MET A 117 -7.25 -10.48 15.55
C MET A 117 -6.96 -11.84 14.91
N GLY A 118 -6.00 -11.92 13.99
CA GLY A 118 -5.56 -13.16 13.34
C GLY A 118 -6.40 -13.58 12.14
N ARG A 119 -7.39 -12.78 11.72
CA ARG A 119 -8.15 -13.04 10.50
C ARG A 119 -7.26 -12.78 9.29
N LYS A 120 -7.04 -13.82 8.48
CA LYS A 120 -6.38 -13.71 7.18
C LYS A 120 -7.37 -13.28 6.12
N ASN A 121 -7.02 -12.26 5.36
CA ASN A 121 -7.76 -11.79 4.19
C ASN A 121 -6.91 -12.01 2.92
N THR A 122 -7.58 -12.27 1.81
CA THR A 122 -6.96 -12.54 0.51
C THR A 122 -7.81 -11.94 -0.60
N GLU A 123 -7.19 -11.24 -1.54
CA GLU A 123 -7.85 -10.62 -2.70
C GLU A 123 -7.05 -10.93 -3.98
N PRO A 124 -7.69 -11.48 -5.03
CA PRO A 124 -7.03 -11.72 -6.31
C PRO A 124 -6.85 -10.42 -7.10
N MET A 125 -5.79 -10.30 -7.89
CA MET A 125 -5.54 -9.21 -8.82
C MET A 125 -4.96 -9.78 -10.11
N MET A 126 -5.65 -9.56 -11.24
CA MET A 126 -5.16 -9.96 -12.55
C MET A 126 -4.46 -8.78 -13.22
N LEU A 127 -3.25 -9.00 -13.74
CA LEU A 127 -2.53 -8.01 -14.53
C LEU A 127 -2.29 -8.53 -15.95
N GLU A 128 -2.75 -7.77 -16.92
CA GLU A 128 -2.55 -8.08 -18.33
C GLU A 128 -1.21 -7.52 -18.82
N LYS A 129 -0.59 -8.23 -19.76
CA LYS A 129 0.65 -7.76 -20.39
C LYS A 129 0.36 -6.50 -21.19
N GLN A 130 0.95 -5.39 -20.76
CA GLN A 130 0.87 -4.14 -21.50
C GLN A 130 1.81 -4.18 -22.70
N TYR A 131 1.35 -3.65 -23.84
CA TYR A 131 2.22 -3.45 -24.99
C TYR A 131 3.07 -2.20 -24.77
N ILE A 132 4.39 -2.37 -24.75
CA ILE A 132 5.33 -1.26 -24.58
C ILE A 132 6.12 -1.13 -25.88
N PRO A 133 5.81 -0.15 -26.75
CA PRO A 133 6.53 0.02 -27.99
C PRO A 133 7.99 0.38 -27.71
N ASN A 134 8.90 -0.53 -28.06
CA ASN A 134 10.36 -0.39 -27.97
C ASN A 134 10.85 0.35 -26.71
N LEU A 135 10.88 -0.34 -25.58
CA LEU A 135 11.58 0.07 -24.35
C LEU A 135 12.96 0.71 -24.59
N HIS A 136 13.70 0.22 -25.59
CA HIS A 136 15.03 0.71 -25.96
C HIS A 136 15.06 1.96 -26.84
N ASN A 137 13.93 2.37 -27.41
CA ASN A 137 13.83 3.55 -28.28
C ASN A 137 13.00 4.68 -27.68
N ILE A 138 12.55 4.54 -26.42
CA ILE A 138 11.93 5.66 -25.71
C ILE A 138 13.04 6.70 -25.50
N ASN A 139 12.97 7.81 -26.26
CA ASN A 139 13.86 8.94 -26.06
C ASN A 139 13.43 9.70 -24.80
N LEU A 140 13.90 9.21 -23.65
CA LEU A 140 13.60 9.77 -22.33
C LEU A 140 14.00 11.25 -22.22
N ASP A 141 14.88 11.76 -23.08
CA ASP A 141 15.35 13.15 -23.00
C ASP A 141 14.31 14.16 -23.54
N THR A 142 13.24 13.67 -24.16
CA THR A 142 12.13 14.48 -24.69
C THR A 142 10.92 14.53 -23.75
N LEU A 143 10.97 13.82 -22.63
CA LEU A 143 9.86 13.62 -21.71
C LEU A 143 10.02 14.51 -20.47
N GLU A 144 8.93 15.10 -20.00
CA GLU A 144 8.91 15.91 -18.77
C GLU A 144 8.71 15.02 -17.53
N PHE A 145 9.75 14.87 -16.73
CA PHE A 145 9.70 14.07 -15.49
C PHE A 145 9.37 14.91 -14.27
N GLN A 146 8.69 14.29 -13.31
CA GLN A 146 8.51 14.80 -11.96
C GLN A 146 9.69 14.36 -11.09
N TYR A 147 10.23 15.27 -10.28
CA TYR A 147 11.34 14.97 -9.37
C TYR A 147 10.83 14.57 -7.99
N LEU A 148 11.38 13.49 -7.43
CA LEU A 148 11.11 13.04 -6.06
C LEU A 148 12.44 12.70 -5.36
N SER A 149 12.60 13.20 -4.13
CA SER A 149 13.70 12.83 -3.25
C SER A 149 13.18 12.28 -1.94
N THR A 150 13.55 11.03 -1.62
CA THR A 150 13.19 10.37 -0.36
C THR A 150 14.37 9.57 0.17
N ASN A 151 14.75 9.75 1.45
CA ASN A 151 15.78 8.94 2.11
C ASN A 151 17.11 8.82 1.33
N ASN A 152 17.63 9.92 0.80
CA ASN A 152 18.84 9.99 -0.05
C ASN A 152 18.76 9.27 -1.39
N VAL A 153 17.56 8.85 -1.81
CA VAL A 153 17.30 8.41 -3.18
C VAL A 153 16.69 9.58 -3.93
N HIS A 154 17.29 9.92 -5.06
CA HIS A 154 16.81 10.96 -5.97
C HIS A 154 16.29 10.27 -7.23
N ILE A 155 15.02 10.48 -7.56
CA ILE A 155 14.42 9.91 -8.76
C ILE A 155 13.69 10.96 -9.58
N GLU A 156 13.63 10.70 -10.88
CA GLU A 156 12.74 11.31 -11.83
C GLU A 156 11.69 10.27 -12.23
N TYR A 157 10.41 10.61 -12.25
CA TYR A 157 9.35 9.71 -12.70
C TYR A 157 8.33 10.36 -13.63
N MET A 158 7.72 9.56 -14.49
CA MET A 158 6.65 9.96 -15.40
C MET A 158 5.61 8.83 -15.47
N MET A 159 4.34 9.19 -15.54
CA MET A 159 3.25 8.27 -15.86
C MET A 159 2.87 8.38 -17.34
N LEU A 160 2.90 7.27 -18.06
CA LEU A 160 2.28 7.10 -19.37
C LEU A 160 0.84 6.62 -19.15
N GLU A 161 -0.09 7.56 -18.97
CA GLU A 161 -1.47 7.26 -18.54
C GLU A 161 -2.19 6.25 -19.45
N GLU A 162 -2.05 6.40 -20.78
CA GLU A 162 -2.70 5.52 -21.75
C GLU A 162 -2.27 4.04 -21.64
N SER A 163 -1.04 3.82 -21.17
CA SER A 163 -0.48 2.48 -21.02
C SER A 163 -0.40 2.04 -19.56
N ASN A 164 -0.72 2.90 -18.60
CA ASN A 164 -0.54 2.64 -17.16
C ASN A 164 0.88 2.13 -16.81
N ILE A 165 1.87 2.83 -17.37
CA ILE A 165 3.30 2.57 -17.18
C ILE A 165 3.93 3.76 -16.44
N MET A 166 4.70 3.47 -15.41
CA MET A 166 5.57 4.41 -14.71
C MET A 166 7.00 4.26 -15.25
N LEU A 167 7.55 5.33 -15.79
CA LEU A 167 8.98 5.43 -16.09
C LEU A 167 9.68 6.03 -14.88
N ILE A 168 10.73 5.39 -14.39
CA ILE A 168 11.53 5.86 -13.26
C ILE A 168 13.00 5.93 -13.71
N ARG A 169 13.64 7.06 -13.46
CA ARG A 169 15.09 7.23 -13.59
C ARG A 169 15.66 7.48 -12.20
N VAL A 170 16.57 6.63 -11.77
CA VAL A 170 17.32 6.83 -10.53
C VAL A 170 18.50 7.75 -10.84
N LEU A 171 18.62 8.83 -10.08
CA LEU A 171 19.72 9.80 -10.16
C LEU A 171 20.75 9.43 -9.08
N ASP A 172 22.01 9.31 -9.49
CA ASP A 172 23.15 9.01 -8.61
C ASP A 172 23.44 10.15 -7.61
#